data_AF-A0A955JQM7-F1
#
_entry.id   AF-A0A955JQM7-F1
#
_cell.length_a   1.000
_cell.length_b   1.000
_cell.length_c   1.000
_cell.angle_alpha   90.00
_cell.angle_beta   90.00
_cell.angle_gamma   90.00
#
_symmetry.space_group_name_H-M   'P 1'
#
loop_
_entity.id
_entity.type
_entity.pdbx_description
1 polymer ?
#
loop_
_entity_poly.entity_id
_entity_poly.type
_entity_poly.pdbx_seq_one_letter_code
_entity_poly.pdbx_strand_id
1 'polypeptide(L)'
;MVFFSTQNTKRFMLFFLAVLFSFSVFTSLQRVSALSGNDFRAGRIIDDHIFFDSNALGVSDIQAFLNSKVPSCDTNGTQPYSGTTRGAYGTSRGYPPPYTCLKDYQQNVPYMPADSYCSGAVGGGTKSAAQIIKDVSVACSVSPKVMLVLLQKEQSLLTDDWPWSIQYTKATGYGCPDSSLPVSVDANQNGCYDDVEGFFNQIYYAARQYQRYSKDASSFSYRFNRTNYIQYNPNTGCGGTNIFIENQATAGLYNYTPYQPNSAALANLYGTGDGCSAYGNRNFWRLYTDWFGSTVSGVCYNGVTQVKTDVQFSKYDSDADTANLIIYSGTGSGCVESHVWNPGFTSWKAHIASNQPGVVAANNKVLFADLDGNKRDYPLLVGLQGTGSGKVETHIWTKPWSYFFSQKASPHSAIDPATREVLMADLNGNGKDEAILVAYSGTGSGKVEIHGWNIASTSFLYNKATNRLAVDSTKHKIRFADLDGDGDDEAILVSLTGTASGRVEFHVWAPGENSWLSHTASNMPIINPTDAKVEFGDVDGDGRDEAILVGLRGTGSGKVEFHVWNYGFTSWKSHAASNQIVLP
;
A
#
# COMPACT_ATOMS: atom_id res chain seq x y z
N MET A 1 -80.02 -17.43 -16.43
CA MET A 1 -78.93 -18.40 -16.66
C MET A 1 -78.31 -18.03 -17.98
N VAL A 2 -77.00 -17.74 -17.99
CA VAL A 2 -76.17 -17.43 -19.18
C VAL A 2 -76.54 -16.15 -19.95
N PHE A 3 -75.68 -15.14 -19.87
CA PHE A 3 -75.67 -14.00 -20.80
C PHE A 3 -74.39 -14.04 -21.63
N PHE A 4 -74.56 -14.01 -22.96
CA PHE A 4 -73.53 -13.73 -23.95
C PHE A 4 -73.85 -12.38 -24.64
N SER A 5 -72.80 -11.60 -24.87
CA SER A 5 -72.55 -10.77 -26.07
C SER A 5 -73.21 -9.38 -26.27
N THR A 6 -72.30 -8.39 -26.41
CA THR A 6 -72.21 -7.26 -27.38
C THR A 6 -73.17 -6.05 -27.34
N GLN A 7 -72.62 -4.84 -27.15
CA GLN A 7 -72.39 -3.76 -28.16
C GLN A 7 -71.81 -2.49 -27.47
N ASN A 8 -70.62 -1.98 -27.85
CA ASN A 8 -70.36 -0.91 -28.84
C ASN A 8 -71.11 0.42 -28.53
N THR A 9 -70.50 1.57 -28.24
CA THR A 9 -69.42 2.30 -28.94
C THR A 9 -69.00 3.58 -28.19
N LYS A 10 -67.70 3.95 -28.26
CA LYS A 10 -67.10 5.26 -28.64
C LYS A 10 -65.84 5.66 -27.83
N ARG A 11 -64.68 5.56 -28.52
CA ARG A 11 -63.58 6.57 -28.67
C ARG A 11 -62.86 7.05 -27.39
N PHE A 12 -61.53 7.08 -27.25
CA PHE A 12 -60.42 7.29 -28.20
C PHE A 12 -59.08 6.87 -27.53
N MET A 13 -58.08 6.55 -28.35
CA MET A 13 -56.70 6.11 -28.07
C MET A 13 -55.95 6.76 -26.90
N LEU A 14 -55.14 5.97 -26.17
CA LEU A 14 -53.66 6.02 -26.23
C LEU A 14 -53.01 4.87 -25.43
N PHE A 15 -52.12 4.16 -26.10
CA PHE A 15 -51.29 3.06 -25.61
C PHE A 15 -50.22 3.56 -24.63
N PHE A 16 -50.06 2.91 -23.47
CA PHE A 16 -48.74 2.66 -22.88
C PHE A 16 -48.76 1.32 -22.13
N LEU A 17 -48.03 0.36 -22.69
CA LEU A 17 -47.76 -0.95 -22.13
C LEU A 17 -46.46 -0.83 -21.31
N ALA A 18 -46.52 -0.96 -19.99
CA ALA A 18 -45.32 -1.09 -19.15
C ALA A 18 -45.25 -2.54 -18.65
N VAL A 19 -44.39 -3.34 -19.29
CA VAL A 19 -44.01 -4.67 -18.84
C VAL A 19 -43.05 -4.50 -17.67
N LEU A 20 -43.49 -4.86 -16.46
CA LEU A 20 -42.64 -4.97 -15.28
C LEU A 20 -41.78 -6.23 -15.38
N PHE A 21 -40.54 -6.08 -15.85
CA PHE A 21 -39.50 -7.10 -15.72
C PHE A 21 -38.90 -6.98 -14.31
N SER A 22 -39.13 -7.97 -13.43
CA SER A 22 -38.46 -8.00 -12.12
C SER A 22 -36.99 -8.38 -12.35
N PHE A 23 -36.11 -7.40 -12.30
CA PHE A 23 -34.67 -7.61 -12.31
C PHE A 23 -34.25 -8.02 -10.89
N SER A 24 -34.12 -9.33 -10.65
CA SER A 24 -33.44 -9.83 -9.45
C SER A 24 -31.95 -9.53 -9.59
N VAL A 25 -31.54 -8.36 -9.09
CA VAL A 25 -30.14 -8.02 -8.90
C VAL A 25 -29.59 -8.96 -7.83
N PHE A 26 -28.90 -10.03 -8.25
CA PHE A 26 -27.96 -10.72 -7.38
C PHE A 26 -26.78 -9.78 -7.16
N THR A 27 -26.85 -8.96 -6.12
CA THR A 27 -25.67 -8.28 -5.59
C THR A 27 -24.75 -9.35 -5.02
N SER A 28 -23.61 -9.59 -5.69
CA SER A 28 -22.49 -10.25 -5.04
C SER A 28 -22.06 -9.35 -3.88
N LEU A 29 -22.42 -9.73 -2.65
CA LEU A 29 -21.84 -9.16 -1.45
C LEU A 29 -20.36 -9.58 -1.43
N GLN A 30 -19.50 -8.78 -2.07
CA GLN A 30 -18.08 -8.83 -1.79
C GLN A 30 -17.90 -8.46 -0.32
N ARG A 31 -17.53 -9.45 0.51
CA ARG A 31 -17.02 -9.17 1.85
C ARG A 31 -15.76 -8.33 1.69
N VAL A 32 -15.82 -7.05 2.03
CA VAL A 32 -14.64 -6.36 2.52
C VAL A 32 -14.17 -7.18 3.71
N SER A 33 -12.97 -7.76 3.65
CA SER A 33 -12.43 -8.50 4.78
C SER A 33 -12.14 -7.48 5.89
N ALA A 34 -13.08 -7.32 6.82
CA ALA A 34 -12.85 -6.56 8.03
C ALA A 34 -11.65 -7.17 8.77
N LEU A 35 -10.83 -6.31 9.38
CA LEU A 35 -9.76 -6.74 10.27
C LEU A 35 -10.33 -7.74 11.29
N SER A 36 -9.69 -8.91 11.44
CA SER A 36 -10.18 -9.94 12.34
C SER A 36 -9.43 -9.89 13.65
N GLY A 37 -10.14 -9.98 14.79
CA GLY A 37 -9.49 -10.08 16.10
C GLY A 37 -8.55 -11.28 16.25
N ASN A 38 -8.72 -12.31 15.39
CA ASN A 38 -7.82 -13.46 15.36
C ASN A 38 -6.42 -13.12 14.82
N ASP A 39 -6.25 -11.98 14.14
CA ASP A 39 -4.97 -11.52 13.62
C ASP A 39 -4.11 -10.84 14.71
N PHE A 40 -4.71 -10.52 15.86
CA PHE A 40 -3.99 -9.93 16.99
C PHE A 40 -3.06 -10.94 17.65
N ARG A 41 -1.76 -10.66 17.63
CA ARG A 41 -0.73 -11.48 18.27
C ARG A 41 -0.27 -10.83 19.58
N ALA A 42 -0.74 -11.34 20.71
CA ALA A 42 -0.41 -10.78 22.02
C ALA A 42 1.11 -10.79 22.32
N GLY A 43 1.84 -11.80 21.85
CA GLY A 43 3.31 -11.86 21.99
C GLY A 43 4.10 -10.97 21.03
N ARG A 44 3.46 -10.42 19.99
CA ARG A 44 4.09 -9.66 18.90
C ARG A 44 3.09 -8.67 18.32
N ILE A 45 2.76 -7.64 19.09
CA ILE A 45 1.74 -6.64 18.72
C ILE A 45 2.22 -5.82 17.52
N ILE A 46 3.50 -5.45 17.51
CA ILE A 46 4.16 -4.70 16.45
C ILE A 46 5.66 -5.01 16.43
N ASP A 47 6.29 -4.99 15.25
CA ASP A 47 7.73 -5.24 15.10
C ASP A 47 8.61 -4.03 15.45
N ASP A 48 9.78 -4.32 16.01
CA ASP A 48 10.74 -3.29 16.45
C ASP A 48 11.12 -2.33 15.32
N HIS A 49 11.44 -2.84 14.13
CA HIS A 49 11.82 -2.00 12.99
C HIS A 49 10.64 -1.19 12.41
N ILE A 50 9.38 -1.53 12.72
CA ILE A 50 8.21 -0.71 12.37
C ILE A 50 7.99 0.35 13.45
N PHE A 51 8.09 -0.05 14.72
CA PHE A 51 7.84 0.80 15.86
C PHE A 51 8.89 1.90 16.05
N PHE A 52 10.17 1.58 15.78
CA PHE A 52 11.32 2.47 15.96
C PHE A 52 11.81 3.10 14.65
N ASP A 53 11.06 2.99 13.54
CA ASP A 53 11.39 3.68 12.29
C ASP A 53 11.03 5.17 12.35
N SER A 54 11.97 5.98 12.84
CA SER A 54 11.82 7.44 12.90
C SER A 54 11.70 8.14 11.55
N ASN A 55 11.97 7.43 10.45
CA ASN A 55 11.90 7.94 9.09
C ASN A 55 10.59 7.61 8.37
N ALA A 56 9.68 6.86 9.02
CA ALA A 56 8.46 6.34 8.41
C ALA A 56 7.51 7.38 7.78
N LEU A 57 7.59 8.65 8.19
CA LEU A 57 6.86 9.78 7.60
C LEU A 57 7.73 11.05 7.64
N GLY A 58 7.61 11.89 6.61
CA GLY A 58 8.09 13.28 6.60
C GLY A 58 7.08 14.25 7.23
N VAL A 59 7.49 15.51 7.44
CA VAL A 59 6.62 16.55 8.01
C VAL A 59 5.38 16.78 7.13
N SER A 60 5.56 16.82 5.81
CA SER A 60 4.47 16.97 4.84
C SER A 60 3.46 15.82 4.92
N ASP A 61 3.93 14.58 5.08
CA ASP A 61 3.07 13.40 5.14
C ASP A 61 2.25 13.39 6.43
N ILE A 62 2.89 13.75 7.56
CA ILE A 62 2.20 13.91 8.85
C ILE A 62 1.14 14.99 8.73
N GLN A 63 1.47 16.15 8.16
CA GLN A 63 0.50 17.23 7.99
C GLN A 63 -0.66 16.83 7.07
N ALA A 64 -0.39 16.16 5.95
CA ALA A 64 -1.42 15.64 5.05
C ALA A 64 -2.32 14.61 5.76
N PHE A 65 -1.74 13.74 6.58
CA PHE A 65 -2.48 12.77 7.38
C PHE A 65 -3.40 13.47 8.39
N LEU A 66 -2.91 14.45 9.15
CA LEU A 66 -3.74 15.24 10.08
C LEU A 66 -4.89 15.95 9.36
N ASN A 67 -4.61 16.57 8.21
CA ASN A 67 -5.63 17.21 7.38
C ASN A 67 -6.72 16.22 6.92
N SER A 68 -6.35 14.96 6.63
CA SER A 68 -7.30 13.93 6.20
C SER A 68 -8.23 13.46 7.32
N LYS A 69 -7.83 13.55 8.59
CA LYS A 69 -8.63 13.09 9.74
C LYS A 69 -9.68 14.09 10.16
N VAL A 70 -9.40 15.39 10.01
CA VAL A 70 -10.33 16.48 10.30
C VAL A 70 -10.33 17.47 9.13
N PRO A 71 -11.15 17.25 8.08
CA PRO A 71 -11.22 18.16 6.95
C PRO A 71 -11.71 19.58 7.32
N SER A 72 -12.55 19.69 8.35
CA SER A 72 -13.10 20.95 8.84
C SER A 72 -13.07 20.99 10.37
N CYS A 73 -12.62 22.11 10.94
CA CYS A 73 -12.58 22.34 12.37
C CYS A 73 -13.79 23.18 12.81
N ASP A 74 -14.51 22.76 13.84
CA ASP A 74 -15.57 23.57 14.46
C ASP A 74 -14.97 24.60 15.41
N THR A 75 -14.11 25.48 14.88
CA THR A 75 -13.33 26.46 15.65
C THR A 75 -14.18 27.30 16.58
N ASN A 76 -15.38 27.69 16.17
CA ASN A 76 -16.27 28.53 16.97
C ASN A 76 -17.27 27.72 17.82
N GLY A 77 -17.20 26.39 17.81
CA GLY A 77 -18.10 25.52 18.57
C GLY A 77 -19.57 25.68 18.16
N THR A 78 -19.83 25.89 16.88
CA THR A 78 -21.16 26.22 16.36
C THR A 78 -22.05 24.99 16.18
N GLN A 79 -21.48 23.79 16.10
CA GLN A 79 -22.25 22.58 15.90
C GLN A 79 -23.09 22.21 17.13
N PRO A 80 -24.27 21.60 16.95
CA PRO A 80 -25.14 21.22 18.06
C PRO A 80 -24.54 20.06 18.87
N TYR A 81 -24.59 20.17 20.20
CA TYR A 81 -24.18 19.13 21.14
C TYR A 81 -24.99 19.22 22.44
N SER A 82 -25.56 18.09 22.87
CA SER A 82 -26.31 17.97 24.14
C SER A 82 -27.36 19.07 24.38
N GLY A 83 -28.13 19.44 23.34
CA GLY A 83 -29.19 20.44 23.43
C GLY A 83 -28.75 21.91 23.42
N THR A 84 -27.45 22.18 23.21
CA THR A 84 -26.88 23.52 23.02
C THR A 84 -25.84 23.49 21.88
N THR A 85 -25.03 24.54 21.70
CA THR A 85 -23.85 24.49 20.81
C THR A 85 -22.63 23.93 21.55
N ARG A 86 -21.71 23.30 20.82
CA ARG A 86 -20.43 22.82 21.35
C ARG A 86 -19.67 23.91 22.12
N GLY A 87 -19.66 25.14 21.61
CA GLY A 87 -19.00 26.29 22.22
C GLY A 87 -19.63 26.72 23.54
N ALA A 88 -20.96 26.73 23.61
CA ALA A 88 -21.68 27.02 24.85
C ALA A 88 -21.47 25.89 25.89
N TYR A 89 -21.51 24.63 25.44
CA TYR A 89 -21.22 23.48 26.29
C TYR A 89 -19.78 23.52 26.82
N GLY A 90 -18.78 23.72 25.96
CA GLY A 90 -17.38 23.82 26.37
C GLY A 90 -17.15 24.99 27.32
N THR A 91 -17.75 26.16 27.07
CA THR A 91 -17.72 27.31 28.00
C THR A 91 -18.25 26.92 29.39
N SER A 92 -19.36 26.18 29.47
CA SER A 92 -19.92 25.71 30.75
C SER A 92 -19.00 24.72 31.50
N ARG A 93 -18.06 24.10 30.78
CA ARG A 93 -17.06 23.17 31.31
C ARG A 93 -15.69 23.81 31.54
N GLY A 94 -15.53 25.11 31.28
CA GLY A 94 -14.27 25.84 31.42
C GLY A 94 -13.37 25.83 30.18
N TYR A 95 -13.86 25.36 29.04
CA TYR A 95 -13.14 25.25 27.76
C TYR A 95 -13.89 26.02 26.65
N PRO A 96 -13.89 27.37 26.69
CA PRO A 96 -14.56 28.19 25.68
C PRO A 96 -13.82 28.14 24.32
N PRO A 97 -14.52 28.36 23.19
CA PRO A 97 -13.88 28.57 21.88
C PRO A 97 -13.05 29.88 21.86
N PRO A 98 -12.10 30.05 20.91
CA PRO A 98 -11.91 29.24 19.71
C PRO A 98 -11.15 27.93 19.95
N TYR A 99 -11.66 26.83 19.38
CA TYR A 99 -10.99 25.53 19.35
C TYR A 99 -9.99 25.46 18.19
N THR A 100 -8.81 24.92 18.48
CA THR A 100 -7.77 24.68 17.47
C THR A 100 -7.64 23.18 17.26
N CYS A 101 -7.94 22.69 16.07
CA CYS A 101 -7.77 21.29 15.72
C CYS A 101 -6.28 20.95 15.56
N LEU A 102 -5.90 19.69 15.80
CA LEU A 102 -4.50 19.27 15.80
C LEU A 102 -3.76 19.62 14.50
N LYS A 103 -4.45 19.53 13.36
CA LYS A 103 -3.89 19.88 12.05
C LYS A 103 -3.46 21.35 11.93
N ASP A 104 -4.08 22.25 12.68
CA ASP A 104 -3.79 23.70 12.68
C ASP A 104 -3.01 24.14 13.92
N TYR A 105 -2.73 23.20 14.84
CA TYR A 105 -2.07 23.50 16.11
C TYR A 105 -0.60 23.91 15.91
N GLN A 106 -0.22 24.98 16.60
CA GLN A 106 1.16 25.45 16.68
C GLN A 106 1.51 25.83 18.11
N GLN A 107 2.78 25.63 18.46
CA GLN A 107 3.33 25.92 19.78
C GLN A 107 4.76 26.45 19.63
N ASN A 108 5.16 27.39 20.50
CA ASN A 108 6.57 27.69 20.70
C ASN A 108 7.24 26.59 21.53
N VAL A 109 8.21 25.92 20.94
CA VAL A 109 8.92 24.76 21.52
C VAL A 109 10.27 25.22 22.08
N PRO A 110 10.62 24.87 23.33
CA PRO A 110 11.95 25.14 23.86
C PRO A 110 13.00 24.26 23.15
N TYR A 111 14.26 24.71 23.15
CA TYR A 111 15.35 23.81 22.76
C TYR A 111 15.45 22.66 23.77
N MET A 112 15.45 21.42 23.28
CA MET A 112 15.58 20.22 24.10
C MET A 112 16.86 19.48 23.69
N PRO A 113 17.88 19.39 24.56
CA PRO A 113 19.14 18.72 24.22
C PRO A 113 18.95 17.20 24.10
N ALA A 114 19.91 16.55 23.44
CA ALA A 114 20.01 15.10 23.44
C ALA A 114 20.33 14.56 24.85
N ASP A 115 19.88 13.35 25.14
CA ASP A 115 20.22 12.60 26.34
C ASP A 115 20.45 11.11 26.07
N SER A 116 20.56 10.31 27.13
CA SER A 116 20.81 8.86 27.03
C SER A 116 19.71 8.08 26.31
N TYR A 117 18.49 8.60 26.27
CA TYR A 117 17.32 7.93 25.69
C TYR A 117 16.98 8.49 24.32
N CYS A 118 16.93 9.81 24.18
CA CYS A 118 16.76 10.52 22.91
C CYS A 118 18.10 11.10 22.47
N SER A 119 18.79 10.41 21.56
CA SER A 119 20.14 10.78 21.13
C SER A 119 20.21 12.00 20.22
N GLY A 120 19.08 12.48 19.70
CA GLY A 120 19.00 13.74 18.96
C GLY A 120 18.44 14.88 19.82
N ALA A 121 18.79 16.11 19.47
CA ALA A 121 18.20 17.30 20.07
C ALA A 121 16.96 17.76 19.27
N VAL A 122 16.00 18.40 19.94
CA VAL A 122 14.90 19.12 19.29
C VAL A 122 15.21 20.61 19.29
N GLY A 123 15.29 21.21 18.10
CA GLY A 123 15.48 22.66 17.95
C GLY A 123 14.33 23.46 18.57
N GLY A 124 14.62 24.65 19.10
CA GLY A 124 13.59 25.56 19.60
C GLY A 124 12.84 26.32 18.49
N GLY A 125 11.76 27.01 18.85
CA GLY A 125 10.99 27.91 17.99
C GLY A 125 9.52 27.50 17.80
N THR A 126 8.76 28.31 17.06
CA THR A 126 7.35 28.01 16.74
C THR A 126 7.25 26.87 15.73
N LYS A 127 6.53 25.81 16.11
CA LYS A 127 6.38 24.59 15.31
C LYS A 127 4.92 24.16 15.22
N SER A 128 4.56 23.60 14.07
CA SER A 128 3.28 22.91 13.92
C SER A 128 3.29 21.57 14.66
N ALA A 129 2.10 21.02 14.92
CA ALA A 129 1.99 19.66 15.46
C ALA A 129 2.74 18.63 14.61
N ALA A 130 2.66 18.73 13.28
CA ALA A 130 3.36 17.83 12.37
C ALA A 130 4.88 17.91 12.52
N GLN A 131 5.43 19.13 12.65
CA GLN A 131 6.85 19.33 12.87
C GLN A 131 7.29 18.81 14.24
N ILE A 132 6.51 19.08 15.30
CA ILE A 132 6.78 18.56 16.64
C ILE A 132 6.86 17.03 16.64
N ILE A 133 5.87 16.36 16.04
CA ILE A 133 5.84 14.90 15.94
C ILE A 133 7.09 14.39 15.21
N LYS A 134 7.46 15.01 14.08
CA LYS A 134 8.65 14.58 13.32
C LYS A 134 9.94 14.78 14.10
N ASP A 135 10.13 15.94 14.70
CA ASP A 135 11.38 16.27 15.41
C ASP A 135 11.60 15.36 16.61
N VAL A 136 10.55 15.11 17.39
CA VAL A 136 10.62 14.16 18.51
C VAL A 136 10.88 12.74 18.01
N SER A 137 10.18 12.32 16.95
CA SER A 137 10.35 10.98 16.36
C SER A 137 11.80 10.71 15.96
N VAL A 138 12.45 11.69 15.33
CA VAL A 138 13.88 11.63 14.97
C VAL A 138 14.77 11.67 16.21
N ALA A 139 14.51 12.61 17.13
CA ALA A 139 15.31 12.77 18.35
C ALA A 139 15.34 11.51 19.22
N CYS A 140 14.21 10.81 19.31
CA CYS A 140 14.02 9.65 20.17
C CYS A 140 13.99 8.31 19.42
N SER A 141 14.25 8.28 18.11
CA SER A 141 14.19 7.05 17.29
C SER A 141 12.90 6.25 17.48
N VAL A 142 11.74 6.92 17.43
CA VAL A 142 10.40 6.30 17.49
C VAL A 142 9.62 6.71 16.25
N SER A 143 8.81 5.81 15.71
CA SER A 143 8.08 6.09 14.48
C SER A 143 7.02 7.19 14.64
N PRO A 144 6.94 8.15 13.70
CA PRO A 144 5.87 9.15 13.70
C PRO A 144 4.49 8.50 13.56
N LYS A 145 4.38 7.33 12.92
CA LYS A 145 3.12 6.56 12.84
C LYS A 145 2.66 6.09 14.21
N VAL A 146 3.59 5.62 15.05
CA VAL A 146 3.33 5.22 16.44
C VAL A 146 2.88 6.41 17.28
N MET A 147 3.51 7.57 17.13
CA MET A 147 3.11 8.79 17.86
C MET A 147 1.70 9.25 17.47
N LEU A 148 1.35 9.19 16.18
CA LEU A 148 0.00 9.51 15.71
C LEU A 148 -1.06 8.56 16.29
N VAL A 149 -0.78 7.25 16.31
CA VAL A 149 -1.68 6.25 16.93
C VAL A 149 -1.81 6.49 18.43
N LEU A 150 -0.71 6.83 19.11
CA LEU A 150 -0.72 7.08 20.55
C LEU A 150 -1.59 8.30 20.89
N LEU A 151 -1.39 9.43 20.21
CA LEU A 151 -2.21 10.65 20.38
C LEU A 151 -3.71 10.37 20.20
N GLN A 152 -4.06 9.53 19.22
CA GLN A 152 -5.45 9.14 19.02
C GLN A 152 -5.96 8.22 20.12
N LYS A 153 -5.18 7.20 20.47
CA LYS A 153 -5.56 6.21 21.49
C LYS A 153 -5.81 6.86 22.85
N GLU A 154 -4.99 7.85 23.20
CA GLU A 154 -4.99 8.45 24.54
C GLU A 154 -5.94 9.63 24.66
N GLN A 155 -6.08 10.48 23.63
CA GLN A 155 -6.89 11.71 23.72
C GLN A 155 -7.89 11.90 22.56
N SER A 156 -8.00 10.94 21.64
CA SER A 156 -8.81 11.05 20.41
C SER A 156 -8.50 12.29 19.56
N LEU A 157 -7.31 12.86 19.75
CA LEU A 157 -6.97 14.22 19.34
C LEU A 157 -6.88 14.40 17.81
N LEU A 158 -6.59 13.33 17.06
CA LEU A 158 -6.43 13.42 15.61
C LEU A 158 -7.76 13.53 14.88
N THR A 159 -8.84 13.01 15.45
CA THR A 159 -10.19 13.01 14.85
C THR A 159 -11.13 14.02 15.48
N ASP A 160 -10.69 14.72 16.53
CA ASP A 160 -11.49 15.70 17.24
C ASP A 160 -11.53 17.03 16.48
N ASP A 161 -12.74 17.45 16.08
CA ASP A 161 -12.99 18.69 15.36
C ASP A 161 -13.28 19.89 16.28
N TRP A 162 -13.26 19.71 17.60
CA TRP A 162 -13.48 20.75 18.62
C TRP A 162 -12.69 20.49 19.92
N PRO A 163 -11.40 20.15 19.85
CA PRO A 163 -10.64 19.67 21.00
C PRO A 163 -10.50 20.75 22.09
N TRP A 164 -10.62 20.31 23.34
CA TRP A 164 -10.38 21.15 24.50
C TRP A 164 -8.89 21.31 24.79
N SER A 165 -8.50 22.43 25.39
CA SER A 165 -7.09 22.71 25.73
C SER A 165 -6.46 21.62 26.59
N ILE A 166 -7.24 21.00 27.49
CA ILE A 166 -6.75 19.92 28.36
C ILE A 166 -6.28 18.68 27.59
N GLN A 167 -6.85 18.39 26.41
CA GLN A 167 -6.38 17.26 25.59
C GLN A 167 -4.95 17.50 25.09
N TYR A 168 -4.54 18.75 24.85
CA TYR A 168 -3.16 19.08 24.49
C TYR A 168 -2.22 19.00 25.69
N THR A 169 -2.69 19.38 26.88
CA THR A 169 -1.94 19.26 28.13
C THR A 169 -1.59 17.79 28.43
N LYS A 170 -2.47 16.86 28.06
CA LYS A 170 -2.37 15.42 28.36
C LYS A 170 -2.30 14.53 27.12
N ALA A 171 -1.74 15.04 26.02
CA ALA A 171 -1.87 14.50 24.67
C ALA A 171 -1.58 12.99 24.53
N THR A 172 -0.67 12.45 25.34
CA THR A 172 -0.29 11.02 25.33
C THR A 172 -0.58 10.32 26.66
N GLY A 173 -1.14 11.02 27.64
CA GLY A 173 -1.37 10.53 29.00
C GLY A 173 -0.09 10.27 29.80
N TYR A 174 1.09 10.62 29.28
CA TYR A 174 2.35 10.37 29.98
C TYR A 174 2.45 11.24 31.24
N GLY A 175 2.72 10.62 32.39
CA GLY A 175 2.83 11.36 33.66
C GLY A 175 1.49 11.93 34.16
N CYS A 176 0.37 11.36 33.72
CA CYS A 176 -0.98 11.78 34.10
C CYS A 176 -1.75 10.63 34.75
N PRO A 177 -1.43 10.27 36.02
CA PRO A 177 -2.09 9.15 36.69
C PRO A 177 -3.55 9.46 37.02
N ASP A 178 -4.36 8.41 37.13
CA ASP A 178 -5.78 8.52 37.53
C ASP A 178 -5.96 8.94 39.01
N SER A 179 -4.93 8.75 39.84
CA SER A 179 -4.91 9.18 41.24
C SER A 179 -4.56 10.66 41.37
N SER A 180 -5.18 11.34 42.34
CA SER A 180 -4.85 12.74 42.67
C SER A 180 -3.37 12.91 42.98
N LEU A 181 -2.71 13.86 42.31
CA LEU A 181 -1.32 14.23 42.57
C LEU A 181 -1.23 15.29 43.69
N PRO A 182 -0.16 15.28 44.50
CA PRO A 182 0.11 16.37 45.44
C PRO A 182 0.40 17.69 44.72
N VAL A 183 -0.07 18.81 45.29
CA VAL A 183 0.14 20.18 44.77
C VAL A 183 1.63 20.52 44.55
N SER A 184 2.56 19.83 45.22
CA SER A 184 4.00 20.05 45.04
C SER A 184 4.54 19.63 43.67
N VAL A 185 3.81 18.79 42.94
CA VAL A 185 4.22 18.25 41.62
C VAL A 185 3.13 18.40 40.55
N ASP A 186 1.95 18.91 40.93
CA ASP A 186 0.79 19.24 40.10
C ASP A 186 0.13 20.48 40.72
N ALA A 187 0.79 21.64 40.58
CA ALA A 187 0.37 22.88 41.21
C ALA A 187 -0.97 23.39 40.66
N ASN A 188 -1.26 23.08 39.40
CA ASN A 188 -2.49 23.45 38.71
C ASN A 188 -3.64 22.44 38.95
N GLN A 189 -3.36 21.32 39.65
CA GLN A 189 -4.30 20.25 40.00
C GLN A 189 -5.07 19.70 38.79
N ASN A 190 -4.42 19.66 37.63
CA ASN A 190 -5.05 19.14 36.44
C ASN A 190 -4.96 17.61 36.36
N GLY A 191 -4.16 16.96 37.21
CA GLY A 191 -3.93 15.51 37.24
C GLY A 191 -2.81 15.06 36.31
N CYS A 192 -1.77 15.88 36.14
CA CYS A 192 -0.52 15.56 35.46
C CYS A 192 0.65 16.21 36.18
N TYR A 193 1.83 15.61 36.07
CA TYR A 193 3.03 16.26 36.57
C TYR A 193 3.36 17.54 35.76
N ASP A 194 3.59 18.65 36.45
CA ASP A 194 3.81 19.98 35.84
C ASP A 194 5.02 20.03 34.87
N ASP A 195 5.99 19.12 35.04
CA ASP A 195 7.23 19.06 34.24
C ASP A 195 7.08 18.31 32.90
N VAL A 196 5.98 17.60 32.71
CA VAL A 196 5.71 16.79 31.51
C VAL A 196 4.40 17.13 30.82
N GLU A 197 3.62 18.07 31.38
CA GLU A 197 2.40 18.56 30.75
C GLU A 197 2.67 19.44 29.52
N GLY A 198 1.67 19.53 28.64
CA GLY A 198 1.72 20.31 27.40
C GLY A 198 2.11 19.48 26.19
N PHE A 199 1.62 19.89 25.01
CA PHE A 199 1.64 19.05 23.80
C PHE A 199 3.04 18.56 23.41
N PHE A 200 4.02 19.47 23.32
CA PHE A 200 5.42 19.08 23.06
C PHE A 200 5.97 18.09 24.09
N ASN A 201 5.83 18.39 25.39
CA ASN A 201 6.38 17.55 26.46
C ASN A 201 5.73 16.17 26.49
N GLN A 202 4.41 16.10 26.30
CA GLN A 202 3.67 14.83 26.22
C GLN A 202 4.20 13.94 25.09
N ILE A 203 4.48 14.50 23.91
CA ILE A 203 5.05 13.74 22.79
C ILE A 203 6.51 13.35 23.07
N TYR A 204 7.33 14.30 23.53
CA TYR A 204 8.75 14.07 23.83
C TYR A 204 8.93 12.98 24.89
N TYR A 205 8.27 13.11 26.03
CA TYR A 205 8.46 12.17 27.13
C TYR A 205 7.81 10.81 26.88
N ALA A 206 6.72 10.73 26.11
CA ALA A 206 6.19 9.43 25.66
C ALA A 206 7.19 8.70 24.75
N ALA A 207 7.75 9.39 23.74
CA ALA A 207 8.76 8.80 22.85
C ALA A 207 10.03 8.40 23.62
N ARG A 208 10.51 9.28 24.50
CA ARG A 208 11.64 9.02 25.41
C ARG A 208 11.39 7.81 26.30
N GLN A 209 10.17 7.64 26.81
CA GLN A 209 9.82 6.52 27.67
C GLN A 209 9.90 5.18 26.92
N TYR A 210 9.53 5.13 25.63
CA TYR A 210 9.74 3.92 24.82
C TYR A 210 11.23 3.58 24.66
N GLN A 211 12.10 4.59 24.51
CA GLN A 211 13.55 4.38 24.52
C GLN A 211 14.05 3.89 25.87
N ARG A 212 13.50 4.40 26.98
CA ARG A 212 13.84 3.93 28.32
C ARG A 212 13.40 2.48 28.56
N TYR A 213 12.21 2.07 28.07
CA TYR A 213 11.78 0.67 28.11
C TYR A 213 12.73 -0.26 27.35
N SER A 214 13.38 0.24 26.30
CA SER A 214 14.37 -0.50 25.51
C SER A 214 15.74 -0.57 26.20
N LYS A 215 16.29 0.59 26.56
CA LYS A 215 17.66 0.73 27.09
C LYS A 215 17.79 0.25 28.54
N ASP A 216 16.75 0.40 29.35
CA ASP A 216 16.71 -0.01 30.75
C ASP A 216 15.68 -1.12 31.01
N ALA A 217 15.51 -2.05 30.08
CA ALA A 217 14.47 -3.10 30.14
C ALA A 217 14.45 -3.88 31.47
N SER A 218 15.58 -4.00 32.16
CA SER A 218 15.70 -4.64 33.48
C SER A 218 15.00 -3.91 34.63
N SER A 219 14.60 -2.64 34.42
CA SER A 219 13.89 -1.82 35.42
C SER A 219 12.37 -1.93 35.32
N PHE A 220 11.85 -2.64 34.32
CA PHE A 220 10.42 -2.71 34.03
C PHE A 220 9.86 -4.13 34.16
N SER A 221 8.54 -4.20 34.33
CA SER A 221 7.79 -5.42 34.61
C SER A 221 7.71 -6.33 33.40
N TYR A 222 7.37 -5.79 32.22
CA TYR A 222 7.24 -6.58 31.00
C TYR A 222 8.52 -6.53 30.17
N ARG A 223 9.06 -7.69 29.81
CA ARG A 223 10.33 -7.82 29.08
C ARG A 223 10.19 -8.75 27.89
N PHE A 224 10.86 -8.40 26.80
CA PHE A 224 10.94 -9.26 25.62
C PHE A 224 11.84 -10.49 25.85
N ASN A 225 11.73 -11.48 24.96
CA ASN A 225 12.42 -12.76 25.01
C ASN A 225 12.17 -13.52 26.34
N ARG A 226 11.00 -13.30 26.94
CA ARG A 226 10.57 -13.93 28.19
C ARG A 226 9.06 -14.14 28.18
N THR A 227 8.63 -15.13 28.95
CA THR A 227 7.22 -15.32 29.28
C THR A 227 6.83 -14.37 30.41
N ASN A 228 5.80 -13.58 30.19
CA ASN A 228 5.25 -12.63 31.16
C ASN A 228 3.78 -12.98 31.40
N TYR A 229 3.33 -12.92 32.64
CA TYR A 229 1.90 -12.99 32.95
C TYR A 229 1.28 -11.62 32.71
N ILE A 230 0.30 -11.53 31.81
CA ILE A 230 -0.37 -10.27 31.45
C ILE A 230 -1.85 -10.40 31.74
N GLN A 231 -2.41 -9.45 32.48
CA GLN A 231 -3.81 -9.46 32.86
C GLN A 231 -4.72 -8.97 31.74
N TYR A 232 -5.98 -9.42 31.75
CA TYR A 232 -7.01 -8.91 30.84
C TYR A 232 -7.61 -7.58 31.31
N ASN A 233 -7.51 -7.27 32.61
CA ASN A 233 -8.13 -6.12 33.23
C ASN A 233 -7.40 -5.76 34.55
N PRO A 234 -7.46 -4.50 35.04
CA PRO A 234 -7.03 -4.15 36.39
C PRO A 234 -7.69 -5.00 37.49
N ASN A 235 -8.95 -5.41 37.28
CA ASN A 235 -9.63 -6.36 38.14
C ASN A 235 -9.00 -7.76 38.00
N THR A 236 -8.29 -8.19 39.05
CA THR A 236 -7.60 -9.49 39.10
C THR A 236 -8.53 -10.68 38.90
N GLY A 237 -9.83 -10.54 39.22
CA GLY A 237 -10.85 -11.57 39.00
C GLY A 237 -11.10 -11.90 37.53
N CYS A 238 -10.72 -11.02 36.60
CA CYS A 238 -10.78 -11.27 35.17
C CYS A 238 -9.66 -12.19 34.65
N GLY A 239 -8.65 -12.47 35.49
CA GLY A 239 -7.53 -13.32 35.13
C GLY A 239 -6.59 -12.71 34.08
N GLY A 240 -5.86 -13.59 33.39
CA GLY A 240 -4.80 -13.27 32.45
C GLY A 240 -4.15 -14.54 31.92
N THR A 241 -3.17 -14.40 31.04
CA THR A 241 -2.41 -15.53 30.49
C THR A 241 -0.92 -15.23 30.46
N ASN A 242 -0.13 -16.30 30.40
CA ASN A 242 1.30 -16.23 30.19
C ASN A 242 1.59 -16.06 28.69
N ILE A 243 2.19 -14.92 28.32
CA ILE A 243 2.54 -14.57 26.95
C ILE A 243 4.06 -14.52 26.82
N PHE A 244 4.60 -15.22 25.83
CA PHE A 244 5.99 -15.01 25.42
C PHE A 244 6.04 -13.74 24.57
N ILE A 245 6.72 -12.70 25.07
CA ILE A 245 6.87 -11.43 24.35
C ILE A 245 8.08 -11.55 23.42
N GLU A 246 7.84 -11.50 22.11
CA GLU A 246 8.82 -11.80 21.06
C GLU A 246 9.82 -10.64 20.83
N ASN A 247 9.41 -9.39 21.05
CA ASN A 247 10.22 -8.21 20.70
C ASN A 247 10.07 -7.03 21.68
N GLN A 248 10.97 -6.06 21.55
CA GLN A 248 11.11 -4.95 22.51
C GLN A 248 9.97 -3.92 22.41
N ALA A 249 9.44 -3.65 21.22
CA ALA A 249 8.32 -2.75 20.99
C ALA A 249 7.05 -3.27 21.67
N THR A 250 6.77 -4.57 21.55
CA THR A 250 5.64 -5.22 22.22
C THR A 250 5.79 -5.14 23.74
N ALA A 251 7.00 -5.34 24.28
CA ALA A 251 7.26 -5.13 25.71
C ALA A 251 7.01 -3.67 26.12
N GLY A 252 7.43 -2.71 25.30
CA GLY A 252 7.19 -1.28 25.51
C GLY A 252 5.70 -0.93 25.57
N LEU A 253 4.89 -1.50 24.67
CA LEU A 253 3.44 -1.30 24.65
C LEU A 253 2.76 -1.82 25.93
N TYR A 254 3.16 -3.01 26.42
CA TYR A 254 2.64 -3.52 27.68
C TYR A 254 3.12 -2.72 28.89
N ASN A 255 4.34 -2.18 28.89
CA ASN A 255 4.78 -1.29 29.96
C ASN A 255 4.04 0.06 29.94
N TYR A 256 3.66 0.56 28.75
CA TYR A 256 2.87 1.79 28.62
C TYR A 256 1.38 1.57 28.97
N THR A 257 0.81 0.43 28.58
CA THR A 257 -0.61 0.10 28.84
C THR A 257 -0.74 -1.37 29.25
N PRO A 258 -0.80 -1.66 30.57
CA PRO A 258 -0.46 -2.98 31.11
C PRO A 258 -1.59 -4.03 31.06
N TYR A 259 -2.28 -4.17 29.93
CA TYR A 259 -3.33 -5.19 29.74
C TYR A 259 -3.38 -5.74 28.31
N GLN A 260 -3.66 -7.03 28.19
CA GLN A 260 -3.98 -7.69 26.91
C GLN A 260 -5.51 -7.71 26.68
N PRO A 261 -6.00 -7.66 25.44
CA PRO A 261 -7.42 -7.84 25.18
C PRO A 261 -7.87 -9.29 25.45
N ASN A 262 -9.08 -9.45 25.96
CA ASN A 262 -9.74 -10.76 26.05
C ASN A 262 -10.48 -11.09 24.74
N SER A 263 -11.05 -12.29 24.65
CA SER A 263 -11.80 -12.76 23.47
C SER A 263 -12.97 -11.84 23.10
N ALA A 264 -13.72 -11.32 24.09
CA ALA A 264 -14.81 -10.39 23.85
C ALA A 264 -14.32 -9.08 23.22
N ALA A 265 -13.18 -8.55 23.67
CA ALA A 265 -12.58 -7.35 23.11
C ALA A 265 -12.11 -7.55 21.66
N LEU A 266 -11.57 -8.74 21.33
CA LEU A 266 -11.11 -9.10 19.99
C LEU A 266 -12.26 -9.42 19.04
N ALA A 267 -13.36 -9.98 19.53
CA ALA A 267 -14.57 -10.20 18.74
C ALA A 267 -15.26 -8.89 18.33
N ASN A 268 -15.02 -7.79 19.05
CA ASN A 268 -15.60 -6.48 18.76
C ASN A 268 -14.54 -5.37 18.68
N LEU A 269 -13.74 -5.38 17.60
CA LEU A 269 -12.61 -4.47 17.45
C LEU A 269 -12.97 -2.97 17.47
N TYR A 270 -14.13 -2.61 16.92
CA TYR A 270 -14.59 -1.22 16.81
C TYR A 270 -15.61 -0.83 17.89
N GLY A 271 -15.92 -1.74 18.81
CA GLY A 271 -16.90 -1.52 19.87
C GLY A 271 -16.40 -1.95 21.24
N THR A 272 -17.37 -2.14 22.14
CA THR A 272 -17.15 -2.57 23.52
C THR A 272 -17.25 -4.09 23.64
N GLY A 273 -16.38 -4.67 24.46
CA GLY A 273 -16.46 -6.05 24.90
C GLY A 273 -17.24 -6.18 26.22
N ASP A 274 -16.82 -7.13 27.06
CA ASP A 274 -17.44 -7.39 28.36
C ASP A 274 -16.75 -6.62 29.51
N GLY A 275 -17.18 -6.85 30.75
CA GLY A 275 -16.61 -6.19 31.94
C GLY A 275 -15.14 -6.53 32.23
N CYS A 276 -14.57 -7.52 31.53
CA CYS A 276 -13.17 -7.90 31.63
C CYS A 276 -12.33 -7.46 30.42
N SER A 277 -12.93 -6.76 29.45
CA SER A 277 -12.23 -6.29 28.27
C SER A 277 -11.33 -5.09 28.57
N ALA A 278 -10.06 -5.18 28.18
CA ALA A 278 -9.17 -4.05 28.04
C ALA A 278 -8.93 -3.70 26.57
N TYR A 279 -8.84 -2.40 26.29
CA TYR A 279 -8.85 -1.89 24.92
C TYR A 279 -7.54 -1.25 24.47
N GLY A 280 -6.62 -0.93 25.38
CA GLY A 280 -5.42 -0.15 25.05
C GLY A 280 -4.59 -0.75 23.92
N ASN A 281 -3.98 -1.92 24.14
CA ASN A 281 -3.15 -2.58 23.14
C ASN A 281 -3.94 -3.04 21.90
N ARG A 282 -5.21 -3.42 22.08
CA ARG A 282 -6.14 -3.70 20.97
C ARG A 282 -6.32 -2.47 20.07
N ASN A 283 -6.63 -1.32 20.66
CA ASN A 283 -6.88 -0.07 19.95
C ASN A 283 -5.61 0.44 19.29
N PHE A 284 -4.45 0.31 19.95
CA PHE A 284 -3.17 0.62 19.32
C PHE A 284 -3.00 -0.20 18.03
N TRP A 285 -3.10 -1.53 18.14
CA TRP A 285 -2.95 -2.43 17.00
C TRP A 285 -3.97 -2.12 15.89
N ARG A 286 -5.25 -2.04 16.23
CA ARG A 286 -6.33 -1.74 15.28
C ARG A 286 -6.12 -0.40 14.58
N LEU A 287 -5.87 0.68 15.33
CA LEU A 287 -5.67 2.02 14.77
C LEU A 287 -4.44 2.05 13.86
N TYR A 288 -3.35 1.40 14.27
CA TYR A 288 -2.16 1.28 13.42
C TYR A 288 -2.48 0.54 12.13
N THR A 289 -3.18 -0.60 12.22
CA THR A 289 -3.56 -1.39 11.04
C THR A 289 -4.50 -0.65 10.11
N ASP A 290 -5.53 0.01 10.64
CA ASP A 290 -6.49 0.80 9.86
C ASP A 290 -5.82 1.95 9.12
N TRP A 291 -4.76 2.54 9.68
CA TRP A 291 -4.15 3.76 9.13
C TRP A 291 -2.89 3.52 8.31
N PHE A 292 -2.10 2.51 8.68
CA PHE A 292 -0.74 2.33 8.19
C PHE A 292 -0.44 0.90 7.74
N GLY A 293 -1.38 -0.04 7.88
CA GLY A 293 -1.22 -1.44 7.49
C GLY A 293 -0.61 -2.33 8.58
N SER A 294 -0.10 -3.50 8.18
CA SER A 294 0.36 -4.53 9.13
C SER A 294 1.34 -3.98 10.18
N THR A 295 1.17 -4.40 11.42
CA THR A 295 2.10 -4.11 12.52
C THR A 295 3.27 -5.10 12.56
N VAL A 296 3.25 -6.17 11.78
CA VAL A 296 4.29 -7.20 11.77
C VAL A 296 4.79 -7.44 10.36
N SER A 297 6.11 -7.50 10.19
CA SER A 297 6.75 -7.84 8.92
C SER A 297 6.71 -9.32 8.63
N GLY A 298 6.48 -9.64 7.36
CA GLY A 298 6.47 -11.02 6.88
C GLY A 298 5.25 -11.83 7.31
N VAL A 299 4.10 -11.20 7.50
CA VAL A 299 2.84 -11.91 7.74
C VAL A 299 1.85 -11.61 6.62
N CYS A 300 1.60 -12.61 5.78
CA CYS A 300 0.43 -12.64 4.91
C CYS A 300 -0.47 -13.81 5.27
N TYR A 301 -1.70 -13.51 5.68
CA TYR A 301 -2.70 -14.50 6.03
C TYR A 301 -3.65 -14.76 4.85
N ASN A 302 -3.88 -16.04 4.54
CA ASN A 302 -4.77 -16.56 3.49
C ASN A 302 -4.61 -15.89 2.10
N GLY A 303 -3.49 -16.19 1.43
CA GLY A 303 -3.37 -16.02 -0.01
C GLY A 303 -4.08 -17.15 -0.79
N VAL A 304 -4.37 -16.89 -2.07
CA VAL A 304 -4.84 -17.90 -3.03
C VAL A 304 -3.85 -19.08 -3.05
N THR A 305 -4.33 -20.32 -3.03
CA THR A 305 -3.46 -21.51 -2.88
C THR A 305 -2.79 -21.97 -4.18
N GLN A 306 -3.13 -21.37 -5.32
CA GLN A 306 -2.53 -21.72 -6.60
C GLN A 306 -1.27 -20.88 -6.83
N VAL A 307 -0.12 -21.54 -6.93
CA VAL A 307 1.13 -20.87 -7.32
C VAL A 307 0.96 -20.32 -8.74
N LYS A 308 1.07 -19.01 -8.87
CA LYS A 308 1.12 -18.31 -10.16
C LYS A 308 2.35 -17.41 -10.18
N THR A 309 3.15 -17.58 -11.22
CA THR A 309 4.45 -16.92 -11.36
C THR A 309 4.54 -16.16 -12.66
N ASP A 310 5.41 -15.15 -12.68
CA ASP A 310 5.79 -14.40 -13.86
C ASP A 310 7.27 -13.96 -13.75
N VAL A 311 7.87 -13.54 -14.86
CA VAL A 311 9.23 -13.02 -14.89
C VAL A 311 9.20 -11.59 -15.43
N GLN A 312 9.60 -10.61 -14.64
CA GLN A 312 9.64 -9.19 -15.06
C GLN A 312 11.07 -8.67 -14.99
N PHE A 313 11.41 -7.71 -15.84
CA PHE A 313 12.72 -7.06 -15.81
C PHE A 313 12.60 -5.73 -15.07
N SER A 314 13.67 -5.34 -14.39
CA SER A 314 13.73 -4.07 -13.68
C SER A 314 15.16 -3.64 -13.43
N LYS A 315 15.37 -2.33 -13.38
CA LYS A 315 16.57 -1.70 -12.86
C LYS A 315 16.57 -1.72 -11.34
N TYR A 316 17.01 -2.85 -10.79
CA TYR A 316 17.00 -3.09 -9.34
C TYR A 316 17.98 -2.15 -8.60
N ASP A 317 19.18 -1.94 -9.17
CA ASP A 317 20.22 -0.97 -8.75
C ASP A 317 20.62 -0.09 -9.95
N SER A 318 21.64 0.78 -9.85
CA SER A 318 22.00 1.77 -10.89
C SER A 318 22.63 1.22 -12.19
N ASP A 319 22.72 -0.09 -12.35
CA ASP A 319 23.44 -0.75 -13.45
C ASP A 319 22.46 -1.43 -14.42
N ALA A 320 22.89 -2.50 -15.10
CA ALA A 320 22.08 -3.34 -15.98
C ALA A 320 20.81 -3.87 -15.29
N ASP A 321 19.78 -4.07 -16.09
CA ASP A 321 18.52 -4.68 -15.70
C ASP A 321 18.70 -6.13 -15.25
N THR A 322 17.86 -6.50 -14.30
CA THR A 322 17.79 -7.87 -13.80
C THR A 322 16.38 -8.42 -13.94
N ALA A 323 16.31 -9.74 -14.12
CA ALA A 323 15.07 -10.47 -14.03
C ALA A 323 14.61 -10.59 -12.56
N ASN A 324 13.30 -10.61 -12.38
CA ASN A 324 12.57 -10.83 -11.14
C ASN A 324 11.58 -11.96 -11.36
N LEU A 325 11.69 -13.05 -10.61
CA LEU A 325 10.64 -14.05 -10.51
C LEU A 325 9.57 -13.53 -9.55
N ILE A 326 8.42 -13.14 -10.10
CA ILE A 326 7.26 -12.75 -9.31
C ILE A 326 6.44 -13.98 -9.00
N ILE A 327 6.08 -14.16 -7.73
CA ILE A 327 5.14 -15.18 -7.28
C ILE A 327 3.93 -14.47 -6.69
N TYR A 328 2.80 -14.51 -7.38
CA TYR A 328 1.60 -13.75 -7.01
C TYR A 328 0.86 -14.35 -5.83
N SER A 329 0.95 -15.67 -5.63
CA SER A 329 0.25 -16.38 -4.56
C SER A 329 0.81 -17.81 -4.39
N GLY A 330 0.40 -18.53 -3.34
CA GLY A 330 0.91 -19.86 -3.01
C GLY A 330 2.33 -19.90 -2.44
N THR A 331 2.84 -18.76 -1.97
CA THR A 331 4.19 -18.62 -1.39
C THR A 331 4.25 -19.07 0.07
N GLY A 332 5.47 -19.33 0.57
CA GLY A 332 5.69 -19.67 1.98
C GLY A 332 5.38 -18.51 2.94
N SER A 333 5.51 -17.26 2.49
CA SER A 333 5.10 -16.08 3.27
C SER A 333 3.59 -15.81 3.23
N GLY A 334 2.89 -16.37 2.24
CA GLY A 334 1.50 -16.03 1.90
C GLY A 334 1.36 -14.71 1.12
N CYS A 335 2.46 -14.01 0.85
CA CYS A 335 2.52 -12.72 0.17
C CYS A 335 2.81 -12.85 -1.32
N VAL A 336 2.60 -11.77 -2.06
CA VAL A 336 3.29 -11.57 -3.34
C VAL A 336 4.80 -11.50 -3.05
N GLU A 337 5.59 -12.36 -3.70
CA GLU A 337 7.05 -12.44 -3.53
C GLU A 337 7.76 -12.07 -4.85
N SER A 338 8.97 -11.52 -4.73
CA SER A 338 9.92 -11.34 -5.83
C SER A 338 11.25 -11.98 -5.48
N HIS A 339 11.77 -12.83 -6.38
CA HIS A 339 13.14 -13.35 -6.31
C HIS A 339 13.94 -12.74 -7.45
N VAL A 340 14.91 -11.92 -7.08
CA VAL A 340 15.71 -11.14 -8.02
C VAL A 340 16.96 -11.93 -8.36
N TRP A 341 17.26 -12.09 -9.65
CA TRP A 341 18.50 -12.71 -10.08
C TRP A 341 19.69 -11.74 -9.98
N ASN A 342 20.91 -12.27 -9.97
CA ASN A 342 22.09 -11.49 -10.34
C ASN A 342 22.13 -11.34 -11.87
N PRO A 343 22.83 -10.32 -12.41
CA PRO A 343 23.17 -10.28 -13.83
C PRO A 343 23.73 -11.62 -14.31
N GLY A 344 23.27 -12.08 -15.48
CA GLY A 344 23.56 -13.42 -16.00
C GLY A 344 22.67 -14.55 -15.46
N PHE A 345 21.70 -14.26 -14.59
CA PHE A 345 20.54 -15.11 -14.25
C PHE A 345 20.82 -16.46 -13.59
N THR A 346 22.06 -16.76 -13.19
CA THR A 346 22.46 -18.09 -12.66
C THR A 346 22.40 -18.19 -11.14
N SER A 347 22.19 -17.09 -10.43
CA SER A 347 22.11 -17.06 -8.96
C SER A 347 21.17 -15.97 -8.47
N TRP A 348 20.67 -16.10 -7.24
CA TRP A 348 19.80 -15.11 -6.63
C TRP A 348 20.60 -13.94 -6.06
N LYS A 349 20.11 -12.72 -6.33
CA LYS A 349 20.56 -11.47 -5.74
C LYS A 349 19.76 -11.13 -4.49
N ALA A 350 18.43 -11.30 -4.54
CA ALA A 350 17.55 -10.97 -3.43
C ALA A 350 16.30 -11.85 -3.40
N HIS A 351 15.73 -11.97 -2.21
CA HIS A 351 14.43 -12.60 -1.95
C HIS A 351 13.58 -11.63 -1.16
N ILE A 352 12.44 -11.25 -1.72
CA ILE A 352 11.61 -10.15 -1.22
C ILE A 352 10.20 -10.68 -1.04
N ALA A 353 9.70 -10.64 0.19
CA ALA A 353 8.28 -10.81 0.47
C ALA A 353 7.65 -9.44 0.67
N SER A 354 6.60 -9.15 -0.10
CA SER A 354 5.87 -7.89 0.04
C SER A 354 4.98 -7.88 1.28
N ASN A 355 4.33 -6.75 1.54
CA ASN A 355 3.23 -6.65 2.51
C ASN A 355 1.85 -6.98 1.91
N GLN A 356 1.78 -7.43 0.66
CA GLN A 356 0.53 -7.71 -0.04
C GLN A 356 0.22 -9.21 0.03
N PRO A 357 -0.95 -9.62 0.59
CA PRO A 357 -1.40 -11.00 0.52
C PRO A 357 -1.50 -11.50 -0.92
N GLY A 358 -1.31 -12.80 -1.10
CA GLY A 358 -1.33 -13.40 -2.44
C GLY A 358 -2.56 -13.02 -3.25
N VAL A 359 -2.35 -12.55 -4.49
CA VAL A 359 -3.38 -12.05 -5.40
C VAL A 359 -3.62 -13.00 -6.57
N VAL A 360 -4.77 -12.84 -7.22
CA VAL A 360 -5.09 -13.57 -8.46
C VAL A 360 -4.37 -12.90 -9.62
N ALA A 361 -3.37 -13.58 -10.19
CA ALA A 361 -2.55 -13.07 -11.31
C ALA A 361 -3.34 -12.75 -12.59
N ALA A 362 -4.53 -13.32 -12.78
CA ALA A 362 -5.39 -12.94 -13.90
C ALA A 362 -5.90 -11.50 -13.75
N ASN A 363 -6.14 -11.04 -12.52
CA ASN A 363 -6.73 -9.74 -12.24
C ASN A 363 -5.70 -8.70 -11.81
N ASN A 364 -4.43 -9.09 -11.65
CA ASN A 364 -3.38 -8.27 -11.07
C ASN A 364 -2.08 -8.52 -11.82
N LYS A 365 -1.28 -7.46 -11.97
CA LYS A 365 0.07 -7.55 -12.52
C LYS A 365 1.05 -6.86 -11.58
N VAL A 366 2.25 -7.39 -11.44
CA VAL A 366 3.34 -6.66 -10.85
C VAL A 366 4.21 -6.11 -11.97
N LEU A 367 4.45 -4.81 -11.95
CA LEU A 367 5.26 -4.08 -12.91
C LEU A 367 6.35 -3.30 -12.19
N PHE A 368 7.32 -2.84 -12.96
CA PHE A 368 8.45 -2.04 -12.51
C PHE A 368 8.50 -0.80 -13.39
N ALA A 369 8.80 0.36 -12.79
CA ALA A 369 8.86 1.63 -13.51
C ALA A 369 9.72 2.68 -12.81
N ASP A 370 10.46 3.47 -13.59
CA ASP A 370 11.09 4.70 -13.12
C ASP A 370 10.05 5.83 -13.08
N LEU A 371 9.61 6.16 -11.86
CA LEU A 371 8.53 7.13 -11.66
C LEU A 371 9.04 8.56 -11.39
N ASP A 372 10.33 8.72 -11.12
CA ASP A 372 10.91 9.99 -10.70
C ASP A 372 12.09 10.45 -11.57
N GLY A 373 12.55 9.62 -12.50
CA GLY A 373 13.60 9.89 -13.47
C GLY A 373 15.00 9.61 -12.93
N ASN A 374 15.11 8.77 -11.90
CA ASN A 374 16.38 8.45 -11.26
C ASN A 374 17.04 7.16 -11.80
N LYS A 375 16.45 6.57 -12.85
CA LYS A 375 16.80 5.28 -13.47
C LYS A 375 16.69 4.08 -12.54
N ARG A 376 15.86 4.13 -11.50
CA ARG A 376 15.60 2.98 -10.62
C ARG A 376 14.12 2.70 -10.60
N ASP A 377 13.82 1.44 -10.85
CA ASP A 377 12.43 1.08 -10.95
C ASP A 377 11.81 0.84 -9.59
N TYR A 378 10.66 1.47 -9.40
CA TYR A 378 9.75 1.20 -8.30
C TYR A 378 8.86 0.01 -8.66
N PRO A 379 8.57 -0.89 -7.72
CA PRO A 379 7.64 -1.96 -7.93
C PRO A 379 6.19 -1.48 -7.76
N LEU A 380 5.30 -1.94 -8.63
CA LEU A 380 3.88 -1.58 -8.63
C LEU A 380 3.01 -2.83 -8.67
N LEU A 381 2.00 -2.90 -7.80
CA LEU A 381 0.86 -3.77 -8.01
C LEU A 381 -0.20 -3.03 -8.82
N VAL A 382 -0.56 -3.58 -9.98
CA VAL A 382 -1.59 -3.05 -10.86
C VAL A 382 -2.81 -3.96 -10.81
N GLY A 383 -3.89 -3.46 -10.20
CA GLY A 383 -5.20 -4.09 -10.20
C GLY A 383 -5.93 -3.83 -11.53
N LEU A 384 -6.23 -4.89 -12.27
CA LEU A 384 -6.86 -4.83 -13.60
C LEU A 384 -8.38 -5.05 -13.54
N GLN A 385 -8.83 -5.89 -12.60
CA GLN A 385 -10.24 -6.25 -12.39
C GLN A 385 -10.58 -6.38 -10.90
N GLY A 386 -11.87 -6.19 -10.58
CA GLY A 386 -12.38 -6.39 -9.22
C GLY A 386 -11.80 -5.43 -8.18
N THR A 387 -11.33 -4.28 -8.64
CA THR A 387 -10.72 -3.20 -7.85
C THR A 387 -11.78 -2.42 -7.07
N GLY A 388 -11.37 -1.76 -5.98
CA GLY A 388 -12.31 -1.04 -5.10
C GLY A 388 -12.99 0.15 -5.78
N SER A 389 -12.31 0.81 -6.72
CA SER A 389 -12.83 1.91 -7.53
C SER A 389 -13.60 1.48 -8.78
N GLY A 390 -13.53 0.19 -9.16
CA GLY A 390 -13.99 -0.28 -10.47
C GLY A 390 -13.14 0.19 -11.65
N LYS A 391 -11.97 0.79 -11.40
CA LYS A 391 -10.99 1.25 -12.40
C LYS A 391 -9.71 0.44 -12.33
N VAL A 392 -8.81 0.59 -13.31
CA VAL A 392 -7.45 0.07 -13.11
C VAL A 392 -6.82 0.84 -11.95
N GLU A 393 -6.25 0.13 -10.97
CA GLU A 393 -5.62 0.73 -9.78
C GLU A 393 -4.14 0.42 -9.72
N THR A 394 -3.32 1.41 -9.39
CA THR A 394 -1.88 1.23 -9.16
C THR A 394 -1.55 1.45 -7.69
N HIS A 395 -0.83 0.50 -7.10
CA HIS A 395 -0.31 0.58 -5.74
C HIS A 395 1.21 0.49 -5.81
N ILE A 396 1.90 1.54 -5.39
CA ILE A 396 3.34 1.69 -5.57
C ILE A 396 4.05 1.34 -4.27
N TRP A 397 4.93 0.36 -4.32
CA TRP A 397 5.75 -0.05 -3.20
C TRP A 397 6.98 0.83 -3.03
N THR A 398 7.39 1.07 -1.80
CA THR A 398 8.79 1.44 -1.53
C THR A 398 9.68 0.22 -1.71
N LYS A 399 10.98 0.37 -1.99
CA LYS A 399 11.94 -0.74 -1.78
C LYS A 399 12.15 -0.89 -0.25
N PRO A 400 12.01 -2.08 0.36
CA PRO A 400 11.96 -3.43 -0.22
C PRO A 400 10.55 -4.10 -0.23
N TRP A 401 9.53 -3.42 -0.75
CA TRP A 401 8.13 -3.87 -0.86
C TRP A 401 7.38 -3.99 0.47
N SER A 402 7.81 -3.21 1.46
CA SER A 402 7.30 -3.28 2.82
C SER A 402 5.98 -2.53 3.04
N TYR A 403 5.64 -1.55 2.19
CA TYR A 403 4.34 -0.87 2.18
C TYR A 403 4.07 -0.11 0.88
N PHE A 404 2.80 0.18 0.61
CA PHE A 404 2.41 1.08 -0.48
C PHE A 404 2.52 2.54 -0.04
N PHE A 405 3.35 3.34 -0.71
CA PHE A 405 3.42 4.78 -0.45
C PHE A 405 2.44 5.60 -1.31
N SER A 406 1.88 5.00 -2.36
CA SER A 406 0.87 5.62 -3.21
C SER A 406 -0.13 4.58 -3.71
N GLN A 407 -1.41 4.97 -3.79
CA GLN A 407 -2.51 4.18 -4.34
C GLN A 407 -3.39 5.09 -5.19
N LYS A 408 -3.57 4.79 -6.47
CA LYS A 408 -4.27 5.65 -7.43
C LYS A 408 -5.17 4.87 -8.36
N ALA A 409 -6.40 5.35 -8.54
CA ALA A 409 -7.29 4.89 -9.59
C ALA A 409 -6.96 5.61 -10.90
N SER A 410 -6.90 4.86 -11.99
CA SER A 410 -6.55 5.38 -13.31
C SER A 410 -7.73 6.14 -13.97
N PRO A 411 -7.51 6.75 -15.15
CA PRO A 411 -8.57 7.29 -15.98
C PRO A 411 -9.47 6.19 -16.59
N HIS A 412 -8.99 4.95 -16.68
CA HIS A 412 -9.65 3.85 -17.37
C HIS A 412 -10.39 2.91 -16.40
N SER A 413 -11.59 2.46 -16.79
CA SER A 413 -12.32 1.41 -16.07
C SER A 413 -11.50 0.12 -15.96
N ALA A 414 -11.88 -0.76 -15.03
CA ALA A 414 -11.32 -2.12 -14.99
C ALA A 414 -11.38 -2.77 -16.38
N ILE A 415 -10.33 -3.51 -16.74
CA ILE A 415 -10.13 -4.04 -18.09
C ILE A 415 -10.36 -5.54 -18.16
N ASP A 416 -10.56 -6.09 -19.35
CA ASP A 416 -10.48 -7.54 -19.58
C ASP A 416 -9.06 -7.94 -19.99
N PRO A 417 -8.30 -8.67 -19.14
CA PRO A 417 -6.95 -9.15 -19.44
C PRO A 417 -6.86 -10.02 -20.70
N ALA A 418 -7.97 -10.60 -21.17
CA ALA A 418 -8.00 -11.34 -22.42
C ALA A 418 -7.82 -10.43 -23.66
N THR A 419 -8.21 -9.16 -23.58
CA THR A 419 -8.21 -8.23 -24.72
C THR A 419 -7.37 -6.97 -24.49
N ARG A 420 -6.93 -6.72 -23.25
CA ARG A 420 -6.22 -5.51 -22.85
C ARG A 420 -5.12 -5.84 -21.83
N GLU A 421 -4.09 -5.02 -21.79
CA GLU A 421 -2.97 -5.15 -20.86
C GLU A 421 -2.49 -3.77 -20.40
N VAL A 422 -1.88 -3.71 -19.21
CA VAL A 422 -1.16 -2.52 -18.74
C VAL A 422 0.34 -2.82 -18.68
N LEU A 423 1.13 -1.88 -19.18
CA LEU A 423 2.59 -1.87 -19.25
C LEU A 423 3.12 -0.53 -18.73
N MET A 424 4.43 -0.46 -18.52
CA MET A 424 5.15 0.76 -18.13
C MET A 424 6.15 1.07 -19.23
N ALA A 425 6.25 2.33 -19.64
CA ALA A 425 7.18 2.79 -20.68
C ALA A 425 7.27 4.32 -20.69
N ASP A 426 8.42 4.88 -21.08
CA ASP A 426 8.56 6.30 -21.40
C ASP A 426 8.33 6.56 -22.89
N LEU A 427 7.08 6.86 -23.26
CA LEU A 427 6.74 7.15 -24.66
C LEU A 427 6.81 8.64 -25.01
N ASN A 428 7.26 9.50 -24.09
CA ASN A 428 7.34 10.94 -24.35
C ASN A 428 8.71 11.56 -24.05
N GLY A 429 9.68 10.75 -23.65
CA GLY A 429 11.08 11.11 -23.53
C GLY A 429 11.39 12.03 -22.36
N ASN A 430 10.59 11.95 -21.29
CA ASN A 430 10.82 12.79 -20.11
C ASN A 430 11.75 12.15 -19.06
N GLY A 431 12.22 10.94 -19.34
CA GLY A 431 12.98 10.07 -18.47
C GLY A 431 12.13 9.39 -17.40
N LYS A 432 10.80 9.32 -17.56
CA LYS A 432 9.91 8.66 -16.58
C LYS A 432 8.88 7.81 -17.28
N ASP A 433 8.59 6.68 -16.69
CA ASP A 433 7.62 5.76 -17.23
C ASP A 433 6.19 6.19 -16.96
N GLU A 434 5.37 6.08 -18.00
CA GLU A 434 3.93 6.17 -17.92
C GLU A 434 3.26 4.80 -17.83
N ALA A 435 2.05 4.78 -17.27
CA ALA A 435 1.20 3.61 -17.40
C ALA A 435 0.57 3.61 -18.79
N ILE A 436 0.78 2.51 -19.51
CA ILE A 436 0.34 2.30 -20.88
C ILE A 436 -0.70 1.19 -20.92
N LEU A 437 -1.93 1.52 -21.29
CA LEU A 437 -2.95 0.53 -21.62
C LEU A 437 -2.88 0.21 -23.11
N VAL A 438 -2.64 -1.06 -23.40
CA VAL A 438 -2.72 -1.63 -24.76
C VAL A 438 -4.04 -2.35 -24.90
N ALA A 439 -4.87 -1.95 -25.86
CA ALA A 439 -6.07 -2.66 -26.24
C ALA A 439 -5.85 -3.42 -27.56
N TYR A 440 -5.75 -4.73 -27.47
CA TYR A 440 -5.46 -5.61 -28.61
C TYR A 440 -6.69 -5.77 -29.52
N SER A 441 -7.88 -5.83 -28.93
CA SER A 441 -9.15 -6.05 -29.66
C SER A 441 -10.36 -5.49 -28.88
N GLY A 442 -11.55 -5.53 -29.51
CA GLY A 442 -12.77 -4.95 -28.92
C GLY A 442 -12.68 -3.43 -28.73
N THR A 443 -11.94 -2.76 -29.62
CA THR A 443 -11.69 -1.32 -29.63
C THR A 443 -12.69 -0.57 -30.51
N GLY A 444 -12.89 0.73 -30.25
CA GLY A 444 -13.79 1.56 -31.05
C GLY A 444 -13.31 1.75 -32.49
N SER A 445 -11.98 1.77 -32.70
CA SER A 445 -11.38 1.89 -34.04
C SER A 445 -11.30 0.58 -34.82
N GLY A 446 -11.50 -0.58 -34.18
CA GLY A 446 -11.20 -1.89 -34.76
C GLY A 446 -9.69 -2.17 -34.96
N LYS A 447 -8.84 -1.30 -34.42
CA LYS A 447 -7.37 -1.39 -34.45
C LYS A 447 -6.81 -1.62 -33.06
N VAL A 448 -5.54 -1.96 -32.96
CA VAL A 448 -4.82 -1.92 -31.69
C VAL A 448 -4.76 -0.46 -31.24
N GLU A 449 -5.17 -0.20 -29.99
CA GLU A 449 -5.15 1.14 -29.39
C GLU A 449 -4.17 1.18 -28.21
N ILE A 450 -3.48 2.31 -28.05
CA ILE A 450 -2.53 2.59 -26.97
C ILE A 450 -2.99 3.85 -26.24
N HIS A 451 -3.11 3.77 -24.92
CA HIS A 451 -3.57 4.86 -24.07
C HIS A 451 -2.57 5.06 -22.92
N GLY A 452 -2.01 6.27 -22.80
CA GLY A 452 -1.01 6.57 -21.77
C GLY A 452 -1.55 7.55 -20.73
N TRP A 453 -1.15 7.36 -19.48
CA TRP A 453 -1.36 8.34 -18.40
C TRP A 453 -0.20 8.32 -17.41
N ASN A 454 0.08 9.48 -16.82
CA ASN A 454 0.98 9.54 -15.67
C ASN A 454 0.29 8.85 -14.48
N ILE A 455 1.00 7.98 -13.76
CA ILE A 455 0.45 7.24 -12.61
C ILE A 455 -0.15 8.14 -11.53
N ALA A 456 0.34 9.38 -11.37
CA ALA A 456 -0.22 10.35 -10.43
C ALA A 456 -1.50 11.05 -10.94
N SER A 457 -1.89 10.84 -12.20
CA SER A 457 -2.97 11.53 -12.89
C SER A 457 -4.23 10.66 -13.04
N THR A 458 -5.39 11.31 -13.02
CA THR A 458 -6.70 10.70 -13.36
C THR A 458 -7.16 11.02 -14.78
N SER A 459 -6.29 11.63 -15.59
CA SER A 459 -6.54 11.99 -16.99
C SER A 459 -5.51 11.34 -17.91
N PHE A 460 -5.94 10.94 -19.11
CA PHE A 460 -5.05 10.46 -20.16
C PHE A 460 -4.12 11.57 -20.66
N LEU A 461 -2.88 11.22 -20.94
CA LEU A 461 -1.91 12.05 -21.67
C LEU A 461 -2.13 11.94 -23.17
N TYR A 462 -2.37 10.72 -23.65
CA TYR A 462 -2.65 10.44 -25.06
C TYR A 462 -3.49 9.18 -25.22
N ASN A 463 -4.18 9.11 -26.36
CA ASN A 463 -5.01 7.98 -26.78
C ASN A 463 -4.82 7.84 -28.29
N LYS A 464 -4.24 6.74 -28.76
CA LYS A 464 -3.88 6.56 -30.18
C LYS A 464 -4.36 5.21 -30.70
N ALA A 465 -4.95 5.21 -31.89
CA ALA A 465 -5.17 3.99 -32.67
C ALA A 465 -4.00 3.81 -33.63
N THR A 466 -3.36 2.65 -33.58
CA THR A 466 -2.20 2.33 -34.43
C THR A 466 -2.63 2.08 -35.88
N ASN A 467 -1.67 1.83 -36.79
CA ASN A 467 -1.97 1.31 -38.13
C ASN A 467 -2.38 -0.18 -38.15
N ARG A 468 -2.25 -0.90 -37.03
CA ARG A 468 -2.48 -2.35 -36.96
C ARG A 468 -3.92 -2.66 -36.59
N LEU A 469 -4.61 -3.44 -37.43
CA LEU A 469 -5.92 -4.01 -37.09
C LEU A 469 -5.84 -4.80 -35.79
N ALA A 470 -6.95 -4.89 -35.06
CA ALA A 470 -7.05 -5.66 -33.83
C ALA A 470 -6.42 -7.07 -33.98
N VAL A 471 -5.76 -7.52 -32.93
CA VAL A 471 -5.01 -8.79 -32.90
C VAL A 471 -5.44 -9.66 -31.75
N ASP A 472 -5.18 -10.96 -31.91
CA ASP A 472 -5.32 -11.94 -30.83
C ASP A 472 -4.14 -11.81 -29.86
N SER A 473 -4.43 -11.37 -28.63
CA SER A 473 -3.43 -11.13 -27.57
C SER A 473 -2.74 -12.41 -27.08
N THR A 474 -3.27 -13.59 -27.45
CA THR A 474 -2.62 -14.88 -27.19
C THR A 474 -1.53 -15.17 -28.21
N LYS A 475 -1.59 -14.59 -29.41
CA LYS A 475 -0.61 -14.81 -30.49
C LYS A 475 0.37 -13.67 -30.64
N HIS A 476 -0.05 -12.47 -30.24
CA HIS A 476 0.71 -11.24 -30.40
C HIS A 476 0.77 -10.48 -29.08
N LYS A 477 1.92 -9.89 -28.79
CA LYS A 477 2.15 -9.01 -27.64
C LYS A 477 2.67 -7.67 -28.10
N ILE A 478 2.25 -6.60 -27.43
CA ILE A 478 2.89 -5.29 -27.56
C ILE A 478 3.90 -5.16 -26.42
N ARG A 479 5.08 -4.65 -26.74
CA ARG A 479 6.15 -4.31 -25.79
C ARG A 479 6.68 -2.92 -26.12
N PHE A 480 7.38 -2.36 -25.15
CA PHE A 480 8.01 -1.05 -25.21
C PHE A 480 9.44 -1.24 -24.71
N ALA A 481 10.41 -0.66 -25.42
CA ALA A 481 11.83 -0.81 -25.13
C ALA A 481 12.64 0.22 -25.91
N ASP A 482 13.70 0.76 -25.30
CA ASP A 482 14.67 1.66 -25.94
C ASP A 482 15.66 0.85 -26.78
N LEU A 483 15.32 0.58 -28.05
CA LEU A 483 16.11 -0.31 -28.90
C LEU A 483 17.34 0.37 -29.52
N ASP A 484 17.33 1.70 -29.63
CA ASP A 484 18.41 2.46 -30.27
C ASP A 484 19.29 3.28 -29.31
N GLY A 485 18.89 3.38 -28.04
CA GLY A 485 19.61 3.96 -26.92
C GLY A 485 19.44 5.48 -26.80
N ASP A 486 18.33 6.03 -27.31
CA ASP A 486 18.05 7.46 -27.27
C ASP A 486 17.25 7.89 -26.02
N GLY A 487 16.76 6.92 -25.25
CA GLY A 487 16.00 7.10 -24.02
C GLY A 487 14.48 7.13 -24.20
N ASP A 488 13.97 7.06 -25.43
CA ASP A 488 12.54 6.92 -25.73
C ASP A 488 12.21 5.43 -26.01
N ASP A 489 11.11 4.92 -25.46
CA ASP A 489 10.74 3.53 -25.72
C ASP A 489 10.02 3.35 -27.08
N GLU A 490 10.53 2.46 -27.93
CA GLU A 490 9.84 2.05 -29.15
C GLU A 490 8.67 1.11 -28.85
N ALA A 491 7.51 1.33 -29.48
CA ALA A 491 6.46 0.33 -29.54
C ALA A 491 6.83 -0.83 -30.48
N ILE A 492 6.74 -2.07 -29.98
CA ILE A 492 7.04 -3.29 -30.73
C ILE A 492 5.86 -4.26 -30.68
N LEU A 493 5.39 -4.70 -31.85
CA LEU A 493 4.51 -5.87 -31.98
C LEU A 493 5.37 -7.13 -32.08
N VAL A 494 5.30 -7.99 -31.08
CA VAL A 494 5.95 -9.30 -31.06
C VAL A 494 4.91 -10.37 -31.41
N SER A 495 5.06 -11.00 -32.56
CA SER A 495 4.20 -12.09 -33.02
C SER A 495 4.84 -13.43 -32.64
N LEU A 496 4.22 -14.15 -31.71
CA LEU A 496 4.75 -15.36 -31.09
C LEU A 496 4.38 -16.63 -31.86
N THR A 497 3.19 -16.64 -32.47
CA THR A 497 2.65 -17.77 -33.25
C THR A 497 1.76 -17.27 -34.38
N GLY A 498 1.39 -18.16 -35.31
CA GLY A 498 0.55 -17.84 -36.47
C GLY A 498 1.23 -16.88 -37.46
N THR A 499 2.56 -16.80 -37.43
CA THR A 499 3.37 -15.96 -38.31
C THR A 499 3.58 -16.61 -39.67
N ALA A 500 3.75 -15.78 -40.71
CA ALA A 500 3.97 -16.28 -42.07
C ALA A 500 5.35 -16.94 -42.22
N SER A 501 6.35 -16.46 -41.48
CA SER A 501 7.70 -17.05 -41.49
C SER A 501 7.83 -18.36 -40.71
N GLY A 502 6.83 -18.73 -39.89
CA GLY A 502 6.94 -19.83 -38.94
C GLY A 502 7.93 -19.54 -37.79
N ARG A 503 8.32 -18.27 -37.61
CA ARG A 503 9.26 -17.79 -36.59
C ARG A 503 8.61 -16.71 -35.72
N VAL A 504 9.19 -16.43 -34.56
CA VAL A 504 8.81 -15.24 -33.79
C VAL A 504 9.19 -14.01 -34.62
N GLU A 505 8.25 -13.10 -34.83
CA GLU A 505 8.45 -11.89 -35.63
C GLU A 505 8.36 -10.63 -34.76
N PHE A 506 9.27 -9.70 -34.98
CA PHE A 506 9.31 -8.39 -34.35
C PHE A 506 8.94 -7.33 -35.39
N HIS A 507 7.97 -6.49 -35.07
CA HIS A 507 7.57 -5.36 -35.90
C HIS A 507 7.68 -4.09 -35.05
N VAL A 508 8.68 -3.27 -35.34
CA VAL A 508 8.92 -2.02 -34.61
C VAL A 508 8.15 -0.91 -35.32
N TRP A 509 7.37 -0.13 -34.58
CA TRP A 509 6.69 1.02 -35.13
C TRP A 509 7.63 2.22 -35.29
N ALA A 510 7.36 3.05 -36.29
CA ALA A 510 7.90 4.41 -36.27
C ALA A 510 7.15 5.25 -35.22
N PRO A 511 7.77 6.30 -34.64
CA PRO A 511 7.11 7.17 -33.68
C PRO A 511 5.72 7.62 -34.14
N GLY A 512 4.73 7.49 -33.27
CA GLY A 512 3.32 7.74 -33.57
C GLY A 512 2.53 6.54 -34.11
N GLU A 513 3.18 5.38 -34.28
CA GLU A 513 2.56 4.06 -34.51
C GLU A 513 1.61 3.97 -35.72
N ASN A 514 1.81 4.85 -36.69
CA ASN A 514 1.03 4.91 -37.94
C ASN A 514 1.72 4.20 -39.12
N SER A 515 2.98 3.81 -38.96
CA SER A 515 3.76 3.07 -39.93
C SER A 515 4.80 2.20 -39.22
N TRP A 516 5.27 1.17 -39.91
CA TRP A 516 6.34 0.33 -39.40
C TRP A 516 7.70 0.97 -39.68
N LEU A 517 8.57 0.96 -38.67
CA LEU A 517 9.98 1.28 -38.82
C LEU A 517 10.75 0.06 -39.34
N SER A 518 10.48 -1.12 -38.80
CA SER A 518 11.17 -2.35 -39.20
C SER A 518 10.31 -3.60 -39.02
N HIS A 519 10.69 -4.67 -39.72
CA HIS A 519 10.11 -6.01 -39.62
C HIS A 519 11.24 -7.03 -39.60
N THR A 520 11.20 -7.97 -38.67
CA THR A 520 12.25 -8.98 -38.54
C THR A 520 11.67 -10.32 -38.13
N ALA A 521 11.92 -11.35 -38.95
CA ALA A 521 11.73 -12.73 -38.54
C ALA A 521 12.98 -13.22 -37.81
N SER A 522 12.82 -13.62 -36.55
CA SER A 522 13.94 -13.99 -35.69
C SER A 522 14.53 -15.37 -36.03
N ASN A 523 15.68 -15.69 -35.44
CA ASN A 523 16.22 -17.05 -35.48
C ASN A 523 15.41 -18.07 -34.65
N MET A 524 14.40 -17.63 -33.87
CA MET A 524 13.55 -18.51 -33.05
C MET A 524 12.27 -18.93 -33.79
N PRO A 525 11.98 -20.25 -33.91
CA PRO A 525 10.68 -20.73 -34.36
C PRO A 525 9.53 -20.20 -33.49
N ILE A 526 8.30 -20.23 -34.01
CA ILE A 526 7.13 -19.86 -33.21
C ILE A 526 7.10 -20.61 -31.87
N ILE A 527 6.68 -19.91 -30.82
CA ILE A 527 6.66 -20.42 -29.45
C ILE A 527 5.23 -20.61 -28.96
N ASN A 528 5.05 -21.55 -28.04
CA ASN A 528 3.82 -21.63 -27.26
C ASN A 528 3.87 -20.56 -26.15
N PRO A 529 2.96 -19.58 -26.13
CA PRO A 529 2.94 -18.50 -25.12
C PRO A 529 2.75 -18.99 -23.68
N THR A 530 2.35 -20.25 -23.46
CA THR A 530 2.32 -20.84 -22.11
C THR A 530 3.67 -21.35 -21.64
N ASP A 531 4.59 -21.60 -22.58
CA ASP A 531 5.87 -22.25 -22.31
C ASP A 531 7.04 -21.26 -22.38
N ALA A 532 6.90 -20.17 -23.12
CA ALA A 532 7.89 -19.11 -23.23
C ALA A 532 7.25 -17.76 -23.55
N LYS A 533 7.98 -16.68 -23.26
CA LYS A 533 7.59 -15.30 -23.57
C LYS A 533 8.79 -14.47 -24.01
N VAL A 534 8.52 -13.29 -24.57
CA VAL A 534 9.54 -12.30 -24.93
C VAL A 534 9.32 -11.06 -24.06
N GLU A 535 10.40 -10.62 -23.40
CA GLU A 535 10.46 -9.38 -22.63
C GLU A 535 11.68 -8.56 -23.09
N PHE A 536 11.80 -7.34 -22.58
CA PHE A 536 12.87 -6.40 -22.93
C PHE A 536 13.53 -5.82 -21.67
N GLY A 537 14.79 -5.40 -21.80
CA GLY A 537 15.54 -4.66 -20.78
C GLY A 537 17.04 -4.61 -21.09
N ASP A 538 17.73 -3.62 -20.53
CA ASP A 538 19.16 -3.33 -20.68
C ASP A 538 19.99 -4.31 -19.82
N VAL A 539 20.11 -5.57 -20.26
CA VAL A 539 20.66 -6.65 -19.41
C VAL A 539 22.19 -6.70 -19.41
N ASP A 540 22.86 -5.92 -20.25
CA ASP A 540 24.31 -5.75 -20.23
C ASP A 540 24.81 -4.35 -19.86
N GLY A 541 23.90 -3.39 -19.66
CA GLY A 541 24.21 -2.06 -19.15
C GLY A 541 24.76 -1.10 -20.20
N ASP A 542 24.57 -1.38 -21.49
CA ASP A 542 25.02 -0.52 -22.58
C ASP A 542 24.07 0.64 -22.89
N GLY A 543 22.91 0.66 -22.21
CA GLY A 543 21.89 1.69 -22.35
C GLY A 543 20.92 1.43 -23.49
N ARG A 544 20.91 0.23 -24.08
CA ARG A 544 19.89 -0.25 -25.01
C ARG A 544 19.20 -1.48 -24.44
N ASP A 545 17.92 -1.59 -24.70
CA ASP A 545 17.16 -2.75 -24.29
C ASP A 545 17.38 -3.92 -25.25
N GLU A 546 17.73 -5.07 -24.70
CA GLU A 546 17.72 -6.32 -25.45
C GLU A 546 16.35 -6.97 -25.45
N ALA A 547 15.99 -7.63 -26.55
CA ALA A 547 14.95 -8.65 -26.50
C ALA A 547 15.48 -9.89 -25.77
N ILE A 548 14.70 -10.43 -24.84
CA ILE A 548 15.01 -11.65 -24.09
C ILE A 548 13.88 -12.67 -24.25
N LEU A 549 14.19 -13.85 -24.79
CA LEU A 549 13.32 -15.01 -24.71
C LEU A 549 13.44 -15.64 -23.32
N VAL A 550 12.35 -15.66 -22.58
CA VAL A 550 12.25 -16.34 -21.29
C VAL A 550 11.52 -17.66 -21.49
N GLY A 551 12.27 -18.77 -21.46
CA GLY A 551 11.73 -20.13 -21.44
C GLY A 551 11.27 -20.50 -20.05
N LEU A 552 9.95 -20.70 -19.87
CA LEU A 552 9.31 -20.95 -18.59
C LEU A 552 9.07 -22.45 -18.35
N ARG A 553 8.82 -23.22 -19.41
CA ARG A 553 8.49 -24.65 -19.39
C ARG A 553 9.08 -25.38 -20.58
N GLY A 554 9.22 -26.71 -20.47
CA GLY A 554 9.68 -27.56 -21.58
C GLY A 554 11.09 -27.24 -22.08
N THR A 555 11.90 -26.55 -21.27
CA THR A 555 13.24 -26.10 -21.62
C THR A 555 14.24 -27.25 -21.62
N GLY A 556 15.33 -27.10 -22.39
CA GLY A 556 16.34 -28.15 -22.53
C GLY A 556 17.07 -28.47 -21.23
N SER A 557 17.25 -27.47 -20.37
CA SER A 557 17.88 -27.62 -19.06
C SER A 557 16.93 -28.07 -17.94
N GLY A 558 15.61 -28.08 -18.16
CA GLY A 558 14.61 -28.26 -17.11
C GLY A 558 14.52 -27.10 -16.12
N LYS A 559 15.14 -25.96 -16.46
CA LYS A 559 15.15 -24.72 -15.68
C LYS A 559 14.57 -23.55 -16.47
N VAL A 560 14.25 -22.45 -15.80
CA VAL A 560 13.94 -21.20 -16.52
C VAL A 560 15.18 -20.79 -17.31
N GLU A 561 15.03 -20.56 -18.60
CA GLU A 561 16.11 -20.21 -19.53
C GLU A 561 15.92 -18.80 -20.07
N PHE A 562 17.02 -18.08 -20.19
CA PHE A 562 17.07 -16.74 -20.76
C PHE A 562 17.94 -16.79 -22.01
N HIS A 563 17.39 -16.40 -23.16
CA HIS A 563 18.15 -16.26 -24.40
C HIS A 563 18.04 -14.80 -24.86
N VAL A 564 19.17 -14.11 -24.85
CA VAL A 564 19.25 -12.68 -25.17
C VAL A 564 19.61 -12.56 -26.65
N TRP A 565 18.87 -11.75 -27.39
CA TRP A 565 19.14 -11.50 -28.81
C TRP A 565 20.21 -10.42 -29.02
N ASN A 566 20.95 -10.51 -30.12
CA ASN A 566 21.61 -9.33 -30.67
C ASN A 566 20.56 -8.39 -31.26
N TYR A 567 20.87 -7.10 -31.34
CA TYR A 567 20.06 -6.14 -32.10
C TYR A 567 19.76 -6.66 -33.50
N GLY A 568 18.50 -6.52 -33.93
CA GLY A 568 18.01 -7.11 -35.18
C GLY A 568 17.63 -8.59 -35.08
N PHE A 569 17.56 -9.18 -33.88
CA PHE A 569 16.82 -10.40 -33.50
C PHE A 569 17.11 -11.70 -34.29
N THR A 570 18.16 -11.73 -35.10
CA THR A 570 18.48 -12.85 -36.02
C THR A 570 19.59 -13.76 -35.49
N SER A 571 20.17 -13.44 -34.34
CA SER A 571 21.17 -14.26 -33.66
C SER A 571 21.15 -14.04 -32.16
N TRP A 572 21.61 -15.02 -31.39
CA TRP A 572 21.72 -14.94 -29.95
C TRP A 572 22.98 -14.16 -29.54
N LYS A 573 22.82 -13.21 -28.61
CA LYS A 573 23.89 -12.51 -27.89
C LYS A 573 24.40 -13.38 -26.75
N SER A 574 23.49 -13.96 -25.96
CA SER A 574 23.84 -14.83 -24.85
C SER A 574 22.73 -15.82 -24.49
N HIS A 575 23.07 -16.83 -23.68
CA HIS A 575 22.14 -17.80 -23.12
C HIS A 575 22.53 -18.13 -21.68
N ALA A 576 21.53 -18.21 -20.80
CA ALA A 576 21.69 -18.63 -19.42
C ALA A 576 20.55 -19.58 -19.00
N ALA A 577 20.93 -20.75 -18.47
CA ALA A 577 20.02 -21.57 -17.67
C ALA A 577 20.10 -21.13 -16.21
N SER A 578 18.98 -20.72 -15.65
CA SER A 578 18.95 -20.13 -14.31
C SER A 578 19.17 -21.16 -13.19
N ASN A 579 19.12 -20.70 -11.93
CA ASN A 579 19.02 -21.57 -10.76
C ASN A 579 17.56 -21.95 -10.40
N GLN A 580 16.57 -21.48 -11.15
CA GLN A 580 15.15 -21.77 -10.92
C GLN A 580 14.68 -22.89 -11.84
N ILE A 581 14.06 -23.94 -11.28
CA ILE A 581 13.40 -24.97 -12.09
C ILE A 581 12.22 -24.39 -12.87
N VAL A 582 11.85 -25.02 -13.99
CA VAL A 582 10.70 -24.59 -14.81
C VAL A 582 9.45 -24.33 -13.95
N LEU A 583 8.69 -23.32 -14.36
CA LEU A 583 7.55 -22.83 -13.58
C LEU A 583 6.33 -23.75 -13.78
N PRO A 584 5.57 -24.04 -12.70
CA PRO A 584 4.39 -24.92 -12.75
C PRO A 584 3.31 -24.37 -13.67
#